data_AF-A0A2N3ATR6-F1
#
_entry.id   AF-A0A2N3ATR6-F1
#
_cell.length_a   1.000
_cell.length_b   1.000
_cell.length_c   1.000
_cell.angle_alpha   90.00
_cell.angle_beta   90.00
_cell.angle_gamma   90.00
#
_symmetry.space_group_name_H-M   'P 1'
#
loop_
_entity.id
_entity.type
_entity.pdbx_description
1 polymer ?
#
loop_
_entity_poly.entity_id
_entity_poly.type
_entity_poly.pdbx_seq_one_letter_code
_entity_poly.pdbx_strand_id
1 'polypeptide(L)'
;YFTYRAEGHSTSDDPSGYRSAQEREEWPLGDPVMRLKKHLIAIGEWDLDRQAAMDIECAELVKATTKEAEKNGILGHGLHHPFHTMFEDVFEELPWHLEEQADQAIRERITKFGSERPFG
;
A
#
# COMPACT_ATOMS: atom_id res chain seq x y z
N TYR A 1 -14.22 18.00 -15.18
CA TYR A 1 -14.12 16.54 -15.00
C TYR A 1 -14.51 16.21 -13.57
N PHE A 2 -15.34 15.18 -13.34
CA PHE A 2 -15.89 14.83 -12.02
C PHE A 2 -15.70 13.34 -11.72
N THR A 3 -15.51 12.99 -10.45
CA THR A 3 -15.36 11.60 -9.96
C THR A 3 -15.94 11.47 -8.55
N TYR A 4 -16.01 10.25 -8.02
CA TYR A 4 -16.55 9.94 -6.69
C TYR A 4 -15.69 8.89 -5.97
N ARG A 5 -15.35 9.15 -4.70
CA ARG A 5 -14.64 8.19 -3.83
C ARG A 5 -15.65 7.20 -3.24
N ALA A 6 -15.80 6.06 -3.93
CA ALA A 6 -16.76 5.03 -3.56
C ALA A 6 -16.56 4.47 -2.15
N GLU A 7 -15.31 4.28 -1.73
CA GLU A 7 -14.94 3.70 -0.43
C GLU A 7 -14.64 4.78 0.63
N GLY A 8 -14.35 4.34 1.86
CA GLY A 8 -13.86 5.19 2.94
C GLY A 8 -12.59 5.97 2.56
N HIS A 9 -12.27 7.01 3.33
CA HIS A 9 -11.08 7.83 3.12
C HIS A 9 -9.79 7.03 3.26
N SER A 10 -9.78 6.10 4.20
CA SER A 10 -8.65 5.22 4.52
C SER A 10 -9.17 3.97 5.24
N THR A 11 -8.27 3.05 5.58
CA THR A 11 -8.60 1.88 6.43
C THR A 11 -9.01 2.25 7.86
N SER A 12 -8.84 3.52 8.26
CA SER A 12 -9.23 4.04 9.58
C SER A 12 -10.54 4.83 9.56
N ASP A 13 -11.22 4.90 8.41
CA ASP A 13 -12.44 5.69 8.21
C ASP A 13 -13.69 4.82 8.12
N ASP A 14 -14.79 5.31 8.69
CA ASP A 14 -16.13 4.73 8.53
C ASP A 14 -17.06 5.76 7.87
N PRO A 15 -17.34 5.62 6.56
CA PRO A 15 -18.19 6.55 5.84
C PRO A 15 -19.66 6.56 6.29
N SER A 16 -20.15 5.49 6.94
CA SER A 16 -21.55 5.43 7.38
C SER A 16 -21.89 6.47 8.44
N GLY A 17 -20.87 7.02 9.13
CA GLY A 17 -21.03 8.09 10.11
C GLY A 17 -21.36 9.46 9.52
N TYR A 18 -21.16 9.67 8.21
CA TYR A 18 -21.33 10.99 7.60
C TYR A 18 -21.93 10.99 6.19
N ARG A 19 -22.19 9.82 5.59
CA ARG A 19 -22.89 9.71 4.30
C ARG A 19 -23.72 8.44 4.16
N SER A 20 -24.67 8.47 3.21
CA SER A 20 -25.51 7.31 2.89
C SER A 20 -24.70 6.18 2.28
N ALA A 21 -25.01 4.94 2.65
CA ALA A 21 -24.45 3.75 2.02
C ALA A 21 -24.79 3.65 0.51
N GLN A 22 -25.89 4.28 0.09
CA GLN A 22 -26.39 4.25 -1.30
C GLN A 22 -25.71 5.28 -2.21
N GLU A 23 -24.94 6.22 -1.67
CA GLU A 23 -24.41 7.35 -2.45
C GLU A 23 -23.47 6.89 -3.58
N ARG A 24 -22.82 5.72 -3.43
CA ARG A 24 -22.03 5.08 -4.51
C ARG A 24 -22.90 4.69 -5.71
N GLU A 25 -24.10 4.17 -5.46
CA GLU A 25 -25.03 3.71 -6.49
C GLU A 25 -25.72 4.89 -7.18
N GLU A 26 -25.94 5.96 -6.43
CA GLU A 26 -26.52 7.21 -6.90
C GLU A 26 -25.56 8.05 -7.76
N TRP A 27 -24.26 7.76 -7.72
CA TRP A 27 -23.26 8.48 -8.50
C TRP A 27 -23.55 8.39 -10.01
N PRO A 28 -23.93 9.51 -10.68
CA PRO A 28 -24.52 9.47 -12.01
C PRO A 28 -23.54 9.05 -13.10
N LEU A 29 -22.24 9.19 -12.87
CA LEU A 29 -21.20 8.82 -13.84
C LEU A 29 -20.72 7.37 -13.68
N GLY A 30 -21.26 6.63 -12.70
CA GLY A 30 -21.01 5.22 -12.46
C GLY A 30 -19.55 4.83 -12.25
N ASP A 31 -19.27 3.54 -12.37
CA ASP A 31 -17.91 2.98 -12.29
C ASP A 31 -17.18 3.13 -13.66
N PRO A 32 -15.99 3.75 -13.68
CA PRO A 32 -15.24 3.96 -14.93
C PRO A 32 -14.78 2.66 -15.59
N VAL A 33 -14.40 1.63 -14.82
CA VAL A 33 -14.00 0.31 -15.32
C VAL A 33 -15.19 -0.36 -15.99
N MET A 34 -16.35 -0.34 -15.34
CA MET A 34 -17.56 -0.95 -15.92
C MET A 34 -18.06 -0.21 -17.16
N ARG A 35 -17.93 1.12 -17.21
CA ARG A 35 -18.25 1.92 -18.40
C ARG A 35 -17.35 1.57 -19.57
N LEU A 36 -16.04 1.47 -19.33
CA LEU A 36 -15.08 1.08 -20.36
C LEU A 36 -15.33 -0.35 -20.84
N LYS A 37 -15.50 -1.31 -19.92
CA LYS A 37 -15.83 -2.71 -20.24
C LYS A 37 -17.06 -2.80 -21.15
N LYS A 38 -18.18 -2.16 -20.77
CA LYS A 38 -19.42 -2.15 -21.56
C LYS A 38 -19.21 -1.56 -22.95
N HIS A 39 -18.47 -0.44 -23.03
CA HIS A 39 -18.18 0.20 -24.31
C HIS A 39 -17.34 -0.70 -25.23
N LEU A 40 -16.25 -1.28 -24.72
CA LEU A 40 -15.36 -2.14 -25.50
C LEU A 40 -16.05 -3.43 -25.97
N ILE A 41 -16.91 -4.02 -25.14
CA ILE A 41 -17.75 -5.16 -25.54
C ILE A 41 -18.71 -4.75 -26.67
N ALA A 42 -19.35 -3.59 -26.54
CA ALA A 42 -20.30 -3.12 -27.54
C ALA A 42 -19.66 -2.87 -28.92
N ILE A 43 -18.38 -2.50 -28.96
CA ILE A 43 -17.64 -2.28 -30.21
C ILE A 43 -16.85 -3.52 -30.67
N GLY A 44 -16.92 -4.64 -29.93
CA GLY A 44 -16.23 -5.89 -30.28
C GLY A 44 -14.74 -5.95 -29.96
N GLU A 45 -14.21 -4.98 -29.22
CA GLU A 45 -12.78 -4.91 -28.84
C GLU A 45 -12.47 -5.64 -27.52
N TRP A 46 -13.51 -6.09 -26.82
CA TRP A 46 -13.43 -6.85 -25.58
C TRP A 46 -14.56 -7.86 -25.47
N ASP A 47 -14.42 -8.84 -24.59
CA ASP A 47 -15.44 -9.87 -24.35
C ASP A 47 -15.39 -10.35 -22.90
N LEU A 48 -16.35 -11.20 -22.52
CA LEU A 48 -16.48 -11.69 -21.15
C LEU A 48 -15.39 -12.71 -20.77
N ASP A 49 -14.89 -13.48 -21.73
CA ASP A 49 -13.86 -14.50 -21.49
C ASP A 49 -12.51 -13.84 -21.22
N ARG A 50 -12.16 -12.81 -22.02
CA ARG A 50 -10.98 -11.96 -21.80
C ARG A 50 -11.06 -11.20 -20.49
N GLN A 51 -12.24 -10.69 -20.10
CA GLN A 51 -12.40 -10.09 -18.78
C GLN A 51 -12.10 -11.11 -17.68
N ALA A 52 -12.71 -12.30 -17.74
CA ALA A 52 -12.53 -13.32 -16.72
C ALA A 52 -11.06 -13.78 -16.64
N ALA A 53 -10.39 -13.95 -17.78
CA ALA A 53 -8.98 -14.28 -17.84
C ALA A 53 -8.10 -13.18 -17.20
N MET A 54 -8.36 -11.90 -17.52
CA MET A 54 -7.63 -10.77 -16.95
C MET A 54 -7.86 -10.64 -15.43
N ASP A 55 -9.08 -10.87 -14.95
CA ASP A 55 -9.39 -10.83 -13.51
C ASP A 55 -8.57 -11.87 -12.74
N ILE A 56 -8.43 -13.08 -13.29
CA ILE A 56 -7.59 -14.16 -12.73
C ILE A 56 -6.11 -13.79 -12.79
N GLU A 57 -5.63 -13.29 -13.93
CA GLU A 57 -4.23 -12.88 -14.11
C GLU A 57 -3.82 -11.80 -13.11
N CYS A 58 -4.64 -10.76 -12.96
CA CYS A 58 -4.40 -9.68 -12.00
C CYS A 58 -4.40 -10.20 -10.56
N ALA A 59 -5.33 -11.10 -10.20
CA ALA A 59 -5.40 -11.66 -8.85
C ALA A 59 -4.16 -12.50 -8.51
N GLU A 60 -3.71 -13.35 -9.43
CA GLU A 60 -2.50 -14.16 -9.22
C GLU A 60 -1.23 -13.30 -9.25
N LEU A 61 -1.18 -12.25 -10.07
CA LEU A 61 -0.08 -11.28 -10.05
C LEU A 61 0.03 -10.60 -8.68
N VAL A 62 -1.07 -10.02 -8.17
CA VAL A 62 -1.08 -9.35 -6.86
C VAL A 62 -0.65 -10.32 -5.76
N LYS A 63 -1.18 -11.54 -5.76
CA LYS A 63 -0.84 -12.58 -4.78
C LYS A 63 0.65 -12.97 -4.84
N ALA A 64 1.21 -13.13 -6.04
CA ALA A 64 2.62 -13.45 -6.22
C ALA A 64 3.50 -12.28 -5.76
N THR A 65 3.17 -11.05 -6.14
CA THR A 65 3.89 -9.84 -5.72
C THR A 65 3.84 -9.64 -4.21
N THR A 66 2.68 -9.84 -3.57
CA THR A 66 2.56 -9.77 -2.10
C THR A 66 3.46 -10.80 -1.44
N LYS A 67 3.44 -12.07 -1.88
CA LYS A 67 4.33 -13.10 -1.32
C LYS A 67 5.81 -12.78 -1.50
N GLU A 68 6.19 -12.17 -2.61
CA GLU A 68 7.57 -11.73 -2.83
C GLU A 68 7.94 -10.58 -1.89
N ALA A 69 7.05 -9.60 -1.74
CA ALA A 69 7.25 -8.47 -0.83
C ALA A 69 7.38 -8.92 0.63
N GLU A 70 6.57 -9.88 1.08
CA GLU A 70 6.60 -10.44 2.44
C GLU A 70 7.95 -11.09 2.80
N LYS A 71 8.73 -11.56 1.81
CA LYS A 71 10.10 -12.07 2.04
C LYS A 71 11.06 -10.98 2.52
N ASN A 72 10.77 -9.71 2.22
CA ASN A 72 11.55 -8.56 2.70
C ASN A 72 11.15 -8.13 4.12
N GLY A 73 10.12 -8.76 4.70
CA GLY A 73 9.66 -8.47 6.05
C GLY A 73 8.17 -8.18 6.14
N ILE A 74 7.57 -8.57 7.26
CA ILE A 74 6.19 -8.24 7.63
C ILE A 74 6.16 -7.70 9.06
N LEU A 75 5.05 -7.07 9.44
CA LEU A 75 4.85 -6.50 10.77
C LEU A 75 5.09 -7.51 11.90
N GLY A 76 4.64 -8.76 11.70
CA GLY A 76 4.76 -9.83 12.69
C GLY A 76 6.19 -10.32 12.91
N HIS A 77 7.08 -10.09 11.95
CA HIS A 77 8.50 -10.28 12.22
C HIS A 77 8.95 -9.10 13.11
N GLY A 78 8.72 -7.84 12.70
CA GLY A 78 8.98 -6.60 13.46
C GLY A 78 9.72 -5.57 12.59
N LEU A 79 10.52 -4.66 13.14
CA LEU A 79 11.24 -3.64 12.32
C LEU A 79 12.26 -4.32 11.39
N HIS A 80 12.30 -4.15 10.07
CA HIS A 80 13.31 -4.86 9.24
C HIS A 80 14.51 -4.00 8.81
N HIS A 81 14.37 -2.69 8.94
CA HIS A 81 15.37 -1.76 8.46
C HIS A 81 16.49 -1.55 9.51
N PRO A 82 17.74 -1.38 9.07
CA PRO A 82 18.81 -0.95 9.97
C PRO A 82 18.42 0.36 10.65
N PHE A 83 18.68 0.50 11.96
CA PHE A 83 18.28 1.69 12.71
C PHE A 83 18.95 2.97 12.21
N HIS A 84 20.15 2.84 11.64
CA HIS A 84 20.89 3.95 11.05
C HIS A 84 20.11 4.65 9.92
N THR A 85 19.37 3.91 9.09
CA THR A 85 18.66 4.50 7.94
C THR A 85 17.51 5.43 8.34
N MET A 86 17.12 5.46 9.61
CA MET A 86 16.15 6.45 10.13
C MET A 86 16.75 7.88 10.15
N PHE A 87 18.08 8.00 10.12
CA PHE A 87 18.81 9.26 10.22
C PHE A 87 19.38 9.73 8.86
N GLU A 88 19.46 8.83 7.89
CA GLU A 88 19.83 9.11 6.50
C GLU A 88 18.72 9.89 5.77
N ASP A 89 19.06 10.54 4.66
CA ASP A 89 18.16 11.33 3.79
C ASP A 89 17.41 12.50 4.46
N VAL A 90 17.74 12.85 5.71
CA VAL A 90 17.25 14.06 6.39
C VAL A 90 17.90 15.33 5.82
N PHE A 91 19.18 15.23 5.46
CA PHE A 91 19.97 16.23 4.76
C PHE A 91 20.76 15.54 3.63
N GLU A 92 21.28 16.31 2.68
CA GLU A 92 22.12 15.78 1.59
C GLU A 92 23.36 15.04 2.11
N GLU A 93 24.02 15.63 3.11
CA GLU A 93 25.11 15.01 3.85
C GLU A 93 24.65 14.80 5.29
N LEU A 94 24.89 13.62 5.85
CA LEU A 94 24.53 13.29 7.22
C LEU A 94 25.36 14.17 8.19
N PRO A 95 24.74 15.16 8.88
CA PRO A 95 25.49 16.04 9.77
C PRO A 95 25.88 15.29 11.04
N TRP A 96 26.99 15.69 11.64
CA TRP A 96 27.59 15.06 12.82
C TRP A 96 26.61 14.78 13.98
N HIS A 97 25.63 15.65 14.21
CA HIS A 97 24.69 15.49 15.32
C HIS A 97 23.63 14.41 15.06
N LEU A 98 23.36 14.06 13.79
CA LEU A 98 22.49 12.93 13.44
C LEU A 98 23.27 11.61 13.49
N GLU A 99 24.56 11.63 13.15
CA GLU A 99 25.47 10.49 13.37
C GLU A 99 25.49 10.10 14.86
N GLU A 100 25.70 11.07 15.76
CA GLU A 100 25.71 10.82 17.21
C GLU A 100 24.36 10.28 17.73
N GLN A 101 23.24 10.76 17.17
CA GLN A 101 21.91 10.25 17.52
C GLN A 101 21.69 8.82 17.01
N ALA A 102 22.19 8.48 15.82
CA ALA A 102 22.13 7.14 15.28
C ALA A 102 22.90 6.16 16.17
N ASP A 103 24.13 6.50 16.53
CA ASP A 103 24.98 5.72 17.44
C ASP A 103 24.31 5.51 18.81
N GLN A 104 23.70 6.56 19.36
CA GLN A 104 22.97 6.44 20.63
C GLN A 104 21.77 5.49 20.51
N ALA A 105 20.93 5.67 19.48
CA ALA A 105 19.73 4.85 19.29
C ALA A 105 20.06 3.36 19.08
N ILE A 106 21.13 3.07 18.34
CA ILE A 106 21.64 1.70 18.14
C ILE A 106 22.12 1.12 19.48
N ARG A 107 22.91 1.87 20.26
CA ARG A 107 23.42 1.43 21.57
C ARG A 107 22.31 1.15 22.58
N GLU A 108 21.27 1.99 22.62
CA GLU A 108 20.09 1.79 23.47
C GLU A 108 19.32 0.53 23.07
N ARG A 109 19.21 0.27 21.76
CA ARG A 109 18.59 -0.95 21.24
C ARG A 109 19.35 -2.21 21.66
N ILE A 110 20.67 -2.24 21.46
CA ILE A 110 21.52 -3.37 21.90
C ILE A 110 21.34 -3.60 23.40
N THR A 111 21.36 -2.52 24.18
CA THR A 111 21.22 -2.60 25.64
C THR A 111 19.89 -3.22 26.05
N LYS A 112 18.79 -2.87 25.36
CA LYS A 112 17.44 -3.33 25.68
C LYS A 112 17.08 -4.70 25.13
N PHE A 113 17.59 -5.04 23.95
CA PHE A 113 17.15 -6.21 23.18
C PHE A 113 18.28 -7.19 22.82
N GLY A 114 19.53 -6.88 23.13
CA GLY A 114 20.69 -7.75 22.90
C GLY A 114 21.20 -7.80 21.46
N SER A 115 20.60 -7.02 20.54
CA SER A 115 20.98 -6.99 19.12
C SER A 115 20.84 -5.60 18.52
N GLU A 116 21.75 -5.27 17.59
CA GLU A 116 21.62 -4.09 16.71
C GLU A 116 20.58 -4.34 15.63
N ARG A 117 20.57 -5.56 15.07
CA ARG A 117 19.63 -5.94 14.05
C ARG A 117 18.28 -6.29 14.66
N PRO A 118 17.19 -5.82 14.07
CA PRO A 118 15.89 -6.20 14.57
C PRO A 118 15.53 -7.68 14.42
N PHE A 119 16.20 -8.39 13.50
CA PHE A 119 16.15 -9.84 13.30
C PHE A 119 17.56 -10.38 13.09
N GLY A 120 17.91 -11.42 13.84
CA GLY A 120 19.23 -12.04 13.85
C GLY A 120 19.89 -11.96 15.20
#